data_AF-A0A1X7H646-F1
#
_entry.id   AF-A0A1X7H646-F1
#
_cell.length_a   1.000
_cell.length_b   1.000
_cell.length_c   1.000
_cell.angle_alpha   90.00
_cell.angle_beta   90.00
_cell.angle_gamma   90.00
#
_symmetry.space_group_name_H-M   'P 1'
#
loop_
_entity.id
_entity.type
_entity.pdbx_description
1 polymer ?
#
loop_
_entity_poly.entity_id
_entity_poly.type
_entity_poly.pdbx_seq_one_letter_code
_entity_poly.pdbx_strand_id
1 'polypeptide(L)'
;MSWIDAIKQKIKSSLENLGFSKTESPGAAAQKCDGNTSAPPTVTGLGPSVDALASQSPTLKSNIDTLQKGGWTIRYGDAGKGSYCNKDQKTIVIDSQFQNNSSVVTQILSHESGHALYTADPYVNETGRTKAEYVSLNANRHLKDEGEATLVNARVRQEILKSSGTDIGIAGSQTASYEKIISKYTSDKDRDKARQEIADIFADNEKPSGSPAGTTYRIYYSQSYSDHWDNVIAPKLKKP
;
A
#
# COMPACT_ATOMS: atom_id res chain seq x y z
N MET A 1 11.98 -22.48 11.37
CA MET A 1 11.58 -21.20 10.75
C MET A 1 12.82 -20.35 10.60
N SER A 2 13.17 -19.88 9.39
CA SER A 2 14.39 -19.07 9.24
C SER A 2 14.18 -17.71 9.89
N TRP A 3 15.26 -17.06 10.33
CA TRP A 3 15.16 -15.72 10.93
C TRP A 3 14.58 -14.69 9.94
N ILE A 4 14.82 -14.87 8.63
CA ILE A 4 14.18 -14.10 7.56
C ILE A 4 12.66 -14.29 7.56
N ASP A 5 12.17 -15.52 7.78
CA ASP A 5 10.73 -15.80 7.85
C ASP A 5 10.09 -15.18 9.10
N ALA A 6 10.82 -15.11 10.22
CA ALA A 6 10.34 -14.45 11.44
C ALA A 6 10.24 -12.92 11.30
N ILE A 7 11.16 -12.28 10.55
CA ILE A 7 11.02 -10.86 10.17
C ILE A 7 9.83 -10.67 9.24
N LYS A 8 9.75 -11.49 8.18
CA LYS A 8 8.64 -11.44 7.22
C LYS A 8 7.31 -11.55 7.94
N GLN A 9 7.20 -12.44 8.94
CA GLN A 9 5.98 -12.61 9.73
C GLN A 9 5.66 -11.41 10.64
N LYS A 10 6.66 -10.81 11.32
CA LYS A 10 6.46 -9.60 12.14
C LYS A 10 6.10 -8.36 11.32
N ILE A 11 6.64 -8.24 10.11
CA ILE A 11 6.33 -7.13 9.19
C ILE A 11 4.97 -7.35 8.51
N LYS A 12 4.65 -8.61 8.16
CA LYS A 12 3.36 -9.02 7.60
C LYS A 12 2.18 -8.72 8.53
N SER A 13 2.36 -8.81 9.85
CA SER A 13 1.34 -8.43 10.84
C SER A 13 1.21 -6.92 11.04
N SER A 14 1.91 -6.06 10.29
CA SER A 14 1.84 -4.60 10.46
C SER A 14 1.52 -3.81 9.20
N LEU A 15 1.32 -4.50 8.07
CA LEU A 15 0.50 -3.97 6.97
C LEU A 15 -0.97 -3.83 7.40
N GLU A 16 -1.29 -4.10 8.67
CA GLU A 16 -2.65 -4.31 9.16
C GLU A 16 -3.50 -3.05 9.22
N ASN A 17 -3.03 -1.81 9.13
CA ASN A 17 -3.94 -0.65 9.11
C ASN A 17 -3.24 0.68 8.81
N LEU A 18 -3.59 1.30 7.69
CA LEU A 18 -3.32 2.71 7.43
C LEU A 18 -4.32 3.56 8.24
N GLY A 19 -3.87 4.65 8.85
CA GLY A 19 -4.71 5.54 9.67
C GLY A 19 -5.75 6.27 8.83
N PHE A 20 -6.89 5.63 8.56
CA PHE A 20 -8.03 6.25 7.89
C PHE A 20 -8.82 7.10 8.88
N SER A 21 -8.73 8.43 8.71
CA SER A 21 -9.60 9.37 9.44
C SER A 21 -11.01 9.37 8.84
N LYS A 22 -12.03 9.40 9.69
CA LYS A 22 -13.41 9.69 9.30
C LYS A 22 -13.50 11.16 8.90
N THR A 23 -13.51 11.47 7.61
CA THR A 23 -13.97 12.77 7.11
C THR A 23 -15.18 12.61 6.20
N GLU A 24 -16.08 13.57 6.33
CA GLU A 24 -17.48 13.53 5.89
C GLU A 24 -17.64 13.48 4.37
N SER A 25 -18.63 12.72 3.92
CA SER A 25 -19.06 12.65 2.52
C SER A 25 -20.01 13.80 2.17
N PRO A 26 -19.86 14.45 1.00
CA PRO A 26 -21.01 14.95 0.27
C PRO A 26 -21.58 13.79 -0.56
N GLY A 27 -22.82 13.40 -0.28
CA GLY A 27 -23.56 12.46 -1.10
C GLY A 27 -23.74 13.03 -2.51
N ALA A 28 -23.30 12.29 -3.52
CA ALA A 28 -23.59 12.59 -4.92
C ALA A 28 -24.64 11.60 -5.44
N ALA A 29 -25.79 12.15 -5.83
CA ALA A 29 -26.86 11.42 -6.48
C ALA A 29 -26.40 10.89 -7.85
N ALA A 30 -26.76 9.64 -8.16
CA ALA A 30 -26.49 9.00 -9.43
C ALA A 30 -27.27 9.69 -10.56
N GLN A 31 -26.55 10.22 -11.55
CA GLN A 31 -27.14 10.68 -12.80
C GLN A 31 -26.72 9.73 -13.93
N LYS A 32 -27.72 9.11 -14.57
CA LYS A 32 -27.54 8.20 -15.72
C LYS A 32 -27.13 8.98 -16.97
N CYS A 33 -26.13 8.46 -17.66
CA CYS A 33 -25.86 8.76 -19.07
C CYS A 33 -25.72 7.43 -19.80
N ASP A 34 -26.57 7.21 -20.81
CA ASP A 34 -26.60 6.00 -21.63
C ASP A 34 -25.46 5.97 -22.66
N GLY A 35 -24.97 4.75 -22.92
CA GLY A 35 -24.48 4.34 -24.24
C GLY A 35 -23.04 4.68 -24.62
N ASN A 36 -22.10 3.84 -24.21
CA ASN A 36 -20.99 3.47 -25.09
C ASN A 36 -20.53 2.05 -24.77
N THR A 37 -20.29 1.23 -25.79
CA THR A 37 -19.95 -0.21 -25.69
C THR A 37 -18.86 -0.46 -24.65
N SER A 38 -19.24 -0.81 -23.43
CA SER A 38 -18.33 -0.92 -22.30
C SER A 38 -17.73 -2.32 -22.27
N ALA A 39 -16.40 -2.38 -22.14
CA ALA A 39 -15.73 -3.59 -21.67
C ALA A 39 -16.46 -4.09 -20.41
N PRO A 40 -16.54 -5.42 -20.19
CA PRO A 40 -17.26 -5.98 -19.06
C PRO A 40 -16.84 -5.30 -17.75
N PRO A 41 -17.79 -5.04 -16.84
CA PRO A 41 -17.50 -4.40 -15.58
C PRO A 41 -16.48 -5.23 -14.81
N THR A 42 -15.54 -4.54 -14.16
CA THR A 42 -14.53 -5.19 -13.33
C THR A 42 -15.17 -5.75 -12.08
N VAL A 43 -15.03 -7.05 -11.85
CA VAL A 43 -15.61 -7.74 -10.68
C VAL A 43 -14.54 -7.85 -9.61
N THR A 44 -14.65 -7.03 -8.57
CA THR A 44 -13.67 -6.96 -7.48
C THR A 44 -13.89 -8.02 -6.40
N GLY A 45 -15.12 -8.53 -6.27
CA GLY A 45 -15.55 -9.35 -5.13
C GLY A 45 -15.99 -8.53 -3.89
N LEU A 46 -16.01 -7.20 -4.00
CA LEU A 46 -16.40 -6.27 -2.92
C LEU A 46 -17.75 -5.60 -3.17
N GLY A 47 -18.44 -5.97 -4.25
CA GLY A 47 -19.81 -5.57 -4.53
C GLY A 47 -19.95 -4.48 -5.61
N PRO A 48 -21.17 -4.28 -6.14
CA PRO A 48 -21.39 -3.54 -7.39
C PRO A 48 -20.94 -2.07 -7.36
N SER A 49 -21.01 -1.41 -6.21
CA SER A 49 -20.58 -0.01 -6.09
C SER A 49 -19.06 0.14 -6.19
N VAL A 50 -18.30 -0.81 -5.66
CA VAL A 50 -16.84 -0.84 -5.78
C VAL A 50 -16.44 -1.23 -7.20
N ASP A 51 -17.13 -2.21 -7.79
CA ASP A 51 -16.96 -2.63 -9.19
C ASP A 51 -17.17 -1.47 -10.17
N ALA A 52 -18.17 -0.63 -9.91
CA ALA A 52 -18.45 0.56 -10.72
C ALA A 52 -17.34 1.61 -10.65
N LEU A 53 -16.76 1.85 -9.47
CA LEU A 53 -15.62 2.76 -9.31
C LEU A 53 -14.34 2.19 -9.91
N ALA A 54 -14.05 0.91 -9.66
CA ALA A 54 -12.89 0.22 -10.25
C ALA A 54 -12.93 0.24 -11.78
N SER A 55 -14.11 0.09 -12.37
CA SER A 55 -14.31 0.14 -13.82
C SER A 55 -13.98 1.49 -14.47
N GLN A 56 -13.82 2.56 -13.68
CA GLN A 56 -13.46 3.90 -14.16
C GLN A 56 -11.94 4.15 -14.20
N SER A 57 -11.12 3.24 -13.63
CA SER A 57 -9.67 3.36 -13.59
C SER A 57 -9.00 2.24 -14.40
N PRO A 58 -8.47 2.51 -15.61
CA PRO A 58 -7.70 1.52 -16.36
C PRO A 58 -6.59 0.85 -15.54
N THR A 59 -5.93 1.59 -14.66
CA THR A 59 -4.91 1.05 -13.74
C THR A 59 -5.51 0.02 -12.79
N LEU A 60 -6.60 0.36 -12.07
CA LEU A 60 -7.20 -0.56 -11.11
C LEU A 60 -7.81 -1.78 -11.80
N LYS A 61 -8.43 -1.62 -12.98
CA LYS A 61 -8.92 -2.74 -13.80
C LYS A 61 -7.80 -3.71 -14.14
N SER A 62 -6.68 -3.19 -14.68
CA SER A 62 -5.52 -3.99 -15.04
C SER A 62 -4.92 -4.72 -13.83
N ASN A 63 -4.85 -4.04 -12.69
CA ASN A 63 -4.35 -4.63 -11.45
C ASN A 63 -5.24 -5.78 -10.98
N ILE A 64 -6.56 -5.58 -10.91
CA ILE A 64 -7.53 -6.60 -10.48
C ILE A 64 -7.47 -7.81 -11.42
N ASP A 65 -7.48 -7.58 -12.73
CA ASP A 65 -7.37 -8.64 -13.74
C ASP A 65 -6.07 -9.45 -13.57
N THR A 66 -4.95 -8.76 -13.36
CA THR A 66 -3.64 -9.40 -13.17
C THR A 66 -3.61 -10.24 -11.89
N LEU A 67 -4.13 -9.69 -10.80
CA LEU A 67 -4.19 -10.36 -9.50
C LEU A 67 -5.08 -11.60 -9.58
N GLN A 68 -6.30 -11.48 -10.10
CA GLN A 68 -7.24 -12.61 -10.20
C GLN A 68 -6.72 -13.71 -11.13
N LYS A 69 -6.14 -13.36 -12.30
CA LYS A 69 -5.44 -14.32 -13.18
C LYS A 69 -4.25 -14.99 -12.48
N GLY A 70 -3.58 -14.27 -11.58
CA GLY A 70 -2.49 -14.77 -10.75
C GLY A 70 -2.93 -15.64 -9.56
N GLY A 71 -4.23 -15.90 -9.41
CA GLY A 71 -4.82 -16.69 -8.33
C GLY A 71 -5.02 -15.91 -7.03
N TRP A 72 -5.04 -14.58 -7.08
CA TRP A 72 -5.33 -13.76 -5.90
C TRP A 72 -6.83 -13.72 -5.58
N THR A 73 -7.12 -13.61 -4.30
CA THR A 73 -8.46 -13.38 -3.77
C THR A 73 -8.57 -11.97 -3.20
N ILE A 74 -9.68 -11.28 -3.50
CA ILE A 74 -10.01 -9.96 -2.96
C ILE A 74 -11.33 -10.14 -2.21
N ARG A 75 -11.36 -9.76 -0.93
CA ARG A 75 -12.52 -10.01 -0.06
C ARG A 75 -12.59 -9.06 1.12
N TYR A 76 -13.75 -8.99 1.77
CA TYR A 76 -13.84 -8.42 3.10
C TYR A 76 -13.24 -9.35 4.16
N GLY A 77 -12.66 -8.74 5.19
CA GLY A 77 -12.26 -9.36 6.46
C GLY A 77 -13.19 -8.93 7.59
N ASP A 78 -12.78 -9.22 8.83
CA ASP A 78 -13.57 -8.86 10.02
C ASP A 78 -13.50 -7.35 10.31
N ALA A 79 -14.62 -6.80 10.78
CA ALA A 79 -14.75 -5.39 11.12
C ALA A 79 -13.72 -4.96 12.19
N GLY A 80 -12.97 -3.89 11.92
CA GLY A 80 -11.96 -3.32 12.82
C GLY A 80 -10.66 -4.10 12.90
N LYS A 81 -10.47 -5.13 12.06
CA LYS A 81 -9.21 -5.89 11.95
C LYS A 81 -8.28 -5.37 10.86
N GLY A 82 -8.73 -4.35 10.14
CA GLY A 82 -7.95 -3.65 9.15
C GLY A 82 -7.90 -4.27 7.78
N SER A 83 -7.22 -3.55 6.89
CA SER A 83 -7.07 -3.89 5.49
C SER A 83 -5.61 -4.14 5.20
N TYR A 84 -5.31 -5.14 4.39
CA TYR A 84 -3.94 -5.55 4.10
C TYR A 84 -3.83 -6.43 2.86
N CYS A 85 -2.62 -6.45 2.31
CA CYS A 85 -2.17 -7.37 1.28
C CYS A 85 -1.29 -8.48 1.88
N ASN A 86 -1.58 -9.72 1.50
CA ASN A 86 -0.82 -10.90 1.92
C ASN A 86 -0.29 -11.63 0.68
N LYS A 87 0.99 -11.35 0.34
CA LYS A 87 1.68 -11.91 -0.84
C LYS A 87 1.81 -13.43 -0.79
N ASP A 88 2.00 -14.02 0.39
CA ASP A 88 2.16 -15.48 0.52
C ASP A 88 0.85 -16.24 0.27
N GLN A 89 -0.27 -15.70 0.78
CA GLN A 89 -1.60 -16.29 0.60
C GLN A 89 -2.30 -15.80 -0.66
N LYS A 90 -1.70 -14.83 -1.37
CA LYS A 90 -2.30 -14.13 -2.50
C LYS A 90 -3.71 -13.62 -2.16
N THR A 91 -3.81 -12.83 -1.10
CA THR A 91 -5.08 -12.25 -0.66
C THR A 91 -4.95 -10.76 -0.42
N ILE A 92 -5.93 -9.99 -0.88
CA ILE A 92 -6.21 -8.64 -0.42
C ILE A 92 -7.45 -8.71 0.46
N VAL A 93 -7.31 -8.22 1.70
CA VAL A 93 -8.39 -8.15 2.68
C VAL A 93 -8.74 -6.69 2.90
N ILE A 94 -10.02 -6.37 2.78
CA ILE A 94 -10.55 -5.05 3.13
C ILE A 94 -11.35 -5.15 4.42
N ASP A 95 -11.12 -4.23 5.35
CA ASP A 95 -11.87 -4.19 6.60
C ASP A 95 -13.37 -3.95 6.32
N SER A 96 -14.23 -4.86 6.76
CA SER A 96 -15.68 -4.76 6.52
C SER A 96 -16.32 -3.57 7.23
N GLN A 97 -15.63 -2.90 8.16
CA GLN A 97 -16.13 -1.65 8.75
C GLN A 97 -16.37 -0.56 7.69
N PHE A 98 -15.67 -0.63 6.55
CA PHE A 98 -15.80 0.32 5.44
C PHE A 98 -16.74 -0.14 4.33
N GLN A 99 -17.37 -1.33 4.43
CA GLN A 99 -18.12 -1.95 3.33
C GLN A 99 -19.25 -1.08 2.74
N ASN A 100 -19.80 -0.16 3.54
CA ASN A 100 -20.85 0.77 3.12
C ASN A 100 -20.33 2.09 2.51
N ASN A 101 -19.00 2.24 2.38
CA ASN A 101 -18.37 3.40 1.79
C ASN A 101 -17.48 2.97 0.60
N SER A 102 -18.08 2.92 -0.58
CA SER A 102 -17.42 2.45 -1.80
C SER A 102 -16.18 3.27 -2.19
N SER A 103 -16.16 4.59 -1.93
CA SER A 103 -14.99 5.43 -2.19
C SER A 103 -13.81 5.03 -1.30
N VAL A 104 -14.04 4.85 0.00
CA VAL A 104 -12.99 4.40 0.94
C VAL A 104 -12.53 2.99 0.59
N VAL A 105 -13.45 2.06 0.30
CA VAL A 105 -13.08 0.70 -0.12
C VAL A 105 -12.25 0.70 -1.40
N THR A 106 -12.59 1.53 -2.38
CA THR A 106 -11.84 1.64 -3.64
C THR A 106 -10.46 2.28 -3.42
N GLN A 107 -10.35 3.27 -2.52
CA GLN A 107 -9.09 3.84 -2.09
C GLN A 107 -8.17 2.77 -1.50
N ILE A 108 -8.66 2.02 -0.51
CA ILE A 108 -7.91 0.94 0.13
C ILE A 108 -7.52 -0.11 -0.90
N LEU A 109 -8.48 -0.60 -1.70
CA LEU A 109 -8.21 -1.61 -2.72
C LEU A 109 -7.12 -1.17 -3.70
N SER A 110 -7.14 0.10 -4.12
CA SER A 110 -6.11 0.62 -5.01
C SER A 110 -4.73 0.63 -4.37
N HIS A 111 -4.63 0.98 -3.08
CA HIS A 111 -3.39 0.92 -2.31
C HIS A 111 -2.89 -0.52 -2.17
N GLU A 112 -3.73 -1.43 -1.70
CA GLU A 112 -3.38 -2.84 -1.52
C GLU A 112 -3.00 -3.54 -2.83
N SER A 113 -3.61 -3.13 -3.96
CA SER A 113 -3.23 -3.65 -5.28
C SER A 113 -1.81 -3.24 -5.68
N GLY A 114 -1.37 -2.05 -5.25
CA GLY A 114 -0.01 -1.58 -5.47
C GLY A 114 0.99 -2.41 -4.68
N HIS A 115 0.72 -2.68 -3.40
CA HIS A 115 1.51 -3.65 -2.64
C HIS A 115 1.56 -5.00 -3.34
N ALA A 116 0.40 -5.55 -3.72
CA ALA A 116 0.28 -6.92 -4.25
C ALA A 116 1.11 -7.15 -5.52
N LEU A 117 1.20 -6.14 -6.39
CA LEU A 117 1.93 -6.23 -7.66
C LEU A 117 3.38 -5.74 -7.56
N TYR A 118 3.75 -5.09 -6.46
CA TYR A 118 5.12 -4.63 -6.26
C TYR A 118 6.06 -5.76 -5.85
N THR A 119 7.16 -5.89 -6.59
CA THR A 119 8.31 -6.69 -6.18
C THR A 119 9.27 -5.79 -5.42
N ALA A 120 9.37 -6.01 -4.12
CA ALA A 120 10.29 -5.25 -3.27
C ALA A 120 11.74 -5.45 -3.71
N ASP A 121 12.55 -4.42 -3.48
CA ASP A 121 14.00 -4.48 -3.64
C ASP A 121 14.57 -5.68 -2.86
N PRO A 122 15.68 -6.30 -3.33
CA PRO A 122 16.23 -7.50 -2.71
C PRO A 122 16.76 -7.23 -1.30
N TYR A 123 16.70 -8.25 -0.45
CA TYR A 123 17.26 -8.17 0.92
C TYR A 123 18.76 -7.88 0.87
N VAL A 124 19.20 -7.00 1.75
CA VAL A 124 20.60 -6.59 1.86
C VAL A 124 21.20 -7.29 3.07
N ASN A 125 22.21 -8.14 2.83
CA ASN A 125 22.94 -8.79 3.92
C ASN A 125 23.90 -7.82 4.64
N GLU A 126 24.40 -8.25 5.78
CA GLU A 126 25.26 -7.50 6.68
C GLU A 126 26.72 -7.37 6.22
N THR A 127 27.14 -8.15 5.22
CA THR A 127 28.56 -8.28 4.86
C THR A 127 29.12 -6.94 4.40
N GLY A 128 30.21 -6.50 5.04
CA GLY A 128 30.91 -5.25 4.71
C GLY A 128 30.13 -3.97 5.04
N ARG A 129 29.08 -4.04 5.87
CA ARG A 129 28.24 -2.89 6.22
C ARG A 129 28.32 -2.55 7.69
N THR A 130 28.03 -1.30 8.01
CA THR A 130 27.72 -0.87 9.37
C THR A 130 26.29 -1.24 9.75
N LYS A 131 25.97 -1.19 11.06
CA LYS A 131 24.59 -1.31 11.54
C LYS A 131 23.65 -0.34 10.82
N ALA A 132 24.06 0.92 10.71
CA ALA A 132 23.25 1.99 10.15
C ALA A 132 22.90 1.70 8.68
N GLU A 133 23.87 1.29 7.87
CA GLU A 133 23.64 0.92 6.46
C GLU A 133 22.77 -0.32 6.32
N TYR A 134 23.03 -1.36 7.12
CA TYR A 134 22.24 -2.59 7.10
C TYR A 134 20.76 -2.32 7.43
N VAL A 135 20.50 -1.53 8.46
CA VAL A 135 19.15 -1.18 8.91
C VAL A 135 18.47 -0.26 7.89
N SER A 136 19.13 0.82 7.45
CA SER A 136 18.52 1.80 6.56
C SER A 136 18.19 1.21 5.19
N LEU A 137 19.12 0.44 4.60
CA LEU A 137 18.88 -0.21 3.31
C LEU A 137 17.71 -1.18 3.39
N ASN A 138 17.61 -1.96 4.48
CA ASN A 138 16.53 -2.92 4.61
C ASN A 138 15.17 -2.30 4.97
N ALA A 139 15.15 -1.24 5.76
CA ALA A 139 13.93 -0.47 6.02
C ALA A 139 13.43 0.22 4.75
N ASN A 140 14.34 0.77 3.94
CA ASN A 140 13.99 1.47 2.70
C ASN A 140 13.26 0.58 1.70
N ARG A 141 13.55 -0.73 1.68
CA ARG A 141 12.84 -1.70 0.81
C ARG A 141 11.35 -1.75 1.10
N HIS A 142 10.97 -1.67 2.37
CA HIS A 142 9.57 -1.65 2.82
C HIS A 142 8.94 -0.29 2.61
N LEU A 143 9.67 0.79 2.89
CA LEU A 143 9.20 2.15 2.63
C LEU A 143 8.95 2.40 1.14
N LYS A 144 9.75 1.81 0.26
CA LYS A 144 9.49 1.80 -1.19
C LYS A 144 8.22 1.01 -1.55
N ASP A 145 7.86 -0.04 -0.81
CA ASP A 145 6.58 -0.74 -0.99
C ASP A 145 5.39 0.19 -0.66
N GLU A 146 5.45 0.94 0.45
CA GLU A 146 4.47 2.01 0.78
C GLU A 146 4.42 3.10 -0.30
N GLY A 147 5.59 3.50 -0.80
CA GLY A 147 5.70 4.46 -1.89
C GLY A 147 5.00 3.98 -3.16
N GLU A 148 5.16 2.71 -3.52
CA GLU A 148 4.50 2.12 -4.69
C GLU A 148 2.98 2.03 -4.50
N ALA A 149 2.52 1.57 -3.34
CA ALA A 149 1.10 1.47 -3.04
C ALA A 149 0.40 2.84 -3.07
N THR A 150 1.06 3.87 -2.53
CA THR A 150 0.59 5.26 -2.58
C THR A 150 0.56 5.81 -4.01
N LEU A 151 1.60 5.53 -4.82
CA LEU A 151 1.62 5.92 -6.25
C LEU A 151 0.45 5.29 -7.02
N VAL A 152 0.21 4.00 -6.81
CA VAL A 152 -0.90 3.28 -7.47
C VAL A 152 -2.24 3.87 -7.04
N ASN A 153 -2.49 4.04 -5.74
CA ASN A 153 -3.73 4.63 -5.26
C ASN A 153 -3.98 6.02 -5.85
N ALA A 154 -2.97 6.87 -5.85
CA ALA A 154 -3.13 8.22 -6.37
C ALA A 154 -3.33 8.26 -7.90
N ARG A 155 -2.70 7.34 -8.66
CA ARG A 155 -2.99 7.18 -10.09
C ARG A 155 -4.44 6.74 -10.32
N VAL A 156 -4.92 5.77 -9.56
CA VAL A 156 -6.31 5.30 -9.62
C VAL A 156 -7.28 6.44 -9.30
N ARG A 157 -7.00 7.23 -8.25
CA ARG A 157 -7.79 8.41 -7.89
C ARG A 157 -7.87 9.40 -9.05
N GLN A 158 -6.74 9.74 -9.69
CA GLN A 158 -6.72 10.65 -10.86
C GLN A 158 -7.58 10.13 -12.01
N GLU A 159 -7.56 8.83 -12.28
CA GLU A 159 -8.34 8.21 -13.36
C GLU A 159 -9.85 8.25 -13.05
N ILE A 160 -10.25 7.92 -11.82
CA ILE A 160 -11.67 7.98 -11.39
C ILE A 160 -12.17 9.43 -11.39
N LEU A 161 -11.40 10.37 -10.84
CA LEU A 161 -11.71 11.81 -10.87
C LEU A 161 -11.93 12.29 -12.30
N LYS A 162 -11.07 11.90 -13.24
CA LYS A 162 -11.20 12.27 -14.64
C LYS A 162 -12.43 11.63 -15.30
N SER A 163 -12.80 10.42 -14.91
CA SER A 163 -13.90 9.67 -15.52
C SER A 163 -15.29 10.05 -15.01
N SER A 164 -15.45 10.36 -13.73
CA SER A 164 -16.77 10.63 -13.11
C SER A 164 -16.82 11.83 -12.18
N GLY A 165 -15.68 12.45 -11.88
CA GLY A 165 -15.58 13.48 -10.84
C GLY A 165 -15.59 12.92 -9.42
N THR A 166 -15.70 11.60 -9.23
CA THR A 166 -15.67 11.00 -7.88
C THR A 166 -14.25 11.03 -7.32
N ASP A 167 -14.10 11.61 -6.13
CA ASP A 167 -12.84 11.59 -5.40
C ASP A 167 -12.82 10.42 -4.40
N ILE A 168 -11.90 9.47 -4.61
CA ILE A 168 -11.63 8.38 -3.65
C ILE A 168 -10.54 8.74 -2.64
N GLY A 169 -9.85 9.88 -2.81
CA GLY A 169 -8.73 10.33 -1.98
C GLY A 169 -7.43 9.52 -2.16
N ILE A 170 -6.38 9.95 -1.48
CA ILE A 170 -5.11 9.21 -1.34
C ILE A 170 -5.02 8.75 0.12
N ALA A 171 -4.71 7.47 0.35
CA ALA A 171 -4.52 6.92 1.68
C ALA A 171 -3.35 7.61 2.39
N GLY A 172 -3.51 7.85 3.70
CA GLY A 172 -2.54 8.58 4.52
C GLY A 172 -2.94 10.03 4.80
N SER A 173 -2.06 10.75 5.50
CA SER A 173 -2.27 12.12 5.95
C SER A 173 -1.57 13.15 5.06
N GLN A 174 -0.63 12.73 4.21
CA GLN A 174 0.22 13.63 3.42
C GLN A 174 -0.24 13.81 1.95
N THR A 175 -1.55 13.75 1.68
CA THR A 175 -2.16 13.83 0.34
C THR A 175 -1.56 14.93 -0.55
N ALA A 176 -1.48 16.16 -0.06
CA ALA A 176 -0.96 17.29 -0.85
C ALA A 176 0.52 17.13 -1.23
N SER A 177 1.31 16.43 -0.41
CA SER A 177 2.70 16.13 -0.72
C SER A 177 2.82 15.02 -1.76
N TYR A 178 2.00 13.98 -1.65
CA TYR A 178 1.95 12.89 -2.63
C TYR A 178 1.53 13.39 -4.02
N GLU A 179 0.51 14.25 -4.09
CA GLU A 179 0.05 14.87 -5.35
C GLU A 179 1.14 15.68 -6.05
N LYS A 180 1.97 16.42 -5.29
CA LYS A 180 3.11 17.16 -5.83
C LYS A 180 4.14 16.23 -6.47
N ILE A 181 4.46 15.11 -5.82
CA ILE A 181 5.42 14.13 -6.34
C ILE A 181 4.91 13.48 -7.63
N ILE A 182 3.63 13.10 -7.66
CA ILE A 182 3.03 12.47 -8.84
C ILE A 182 2.98 13.46 -10.02
N SER A 183 2.68 14.73 -9.75
CA SER A 183 2.69 15.77 -10.77
C SER A 183 4.11 16.06 -11.30
N LYS A 184 5.13 15.91 -10.45
CA LYS A 184 6.54 16.06 -10.80
C LYS A 184 7.05 14.91 -11.66
N TYR A 185 6.59 13.69 -11.45
CA TYR A 185 7.05 12.49 -12.15
C TYR A 185 5.98 11.88 -13.05
N THR A 186 5.95 12.29 -14.31
CA THR A 186 4.95 11.85 -15.31
C THR A 186 5.43 10.70 -16.20
N SER A 187 6.71 10.33 -16.12
CA SER A 187 7.34 9.28 -16.92
C SER A 187 7.56 8.02 -16.09
N ASP A 188 7.25 6.86 -16.65
CA ASP A 188 7.50 5.56 -15.99
C ASP A 188 8.98 5.34 -15.65
N LYS A 189 9.90 5.99 -16.39
CA LYS A 189 11.35 5.94 -16.11
C LYS A 189 11.71 6.56 -14.77
N ASP A 190 10.90 7.50 -14.26
CA ASP A 190 11.12 8.17 -12.98
C ASP A 190 10.30 7.54 -11.85
N ARG A 191 9.58 6.44 -12.11
CA ARG A 191 8.73 5.79 -11.10
C ARG A 191 9.49 5.43 -9.83
N ASP A 192 10.72 4.94 -9.94
CA ASP A 192 11.53 4.60 -8.77
C ASP A 192 11.93 5.83 -7.94
N LYS A 193 12.18 6.98 -8.59
CA LYS A 193 12.42 8.25 -7.90
C LYS A 193 11.16 8.73 -7.19
N ALA A 194 10.01 8.67 -7.86
CA ALA A 194 8.73 9.02 -7.27
C ALA A 194 8.41 8.17 -6.04
N ARG A 195 8.67 6.85 -6.15
CA ARG A 195 8.53 5.89 -5.07
C ARG A 195 9.43 6.24 -3.89
N GLN A 196 10.70 6.58 -4.15
CA GLN A 196 11.64 6.97 -3.10
C GLN A 196 11.22 8.29 -2.42
N GLU A 197 10.80 9.30 -3.17
CA GLU A 197 10.37 10.57 -2.56
C GLU A 197 9.11 10.40 -1.71
N ILE A 198 8.16 9.56 -2.14
CA ILE A 198 6.99 9.22 -1.30
C ILE A 198 7.43 8.41 -0.08
N ALA A 199 8.29 7.42 -0.27
CA ALA A 199 8.84 6.59 0.82
C ALA A 199 9.48 7.45 1.92
N ASP A 200 10.24 8.47 1.56
CA ASP A 200 10.89 9.38 2.50
C ASP A 200 9.87 10.21 3.30
N ILE A 201 8.80 10.69 2.66
CA ILE A 201 7.71 11.39 3.35
C ILE A 201 6.94 10.44 4.25
N PHE A 202 6.58 9.27 3.73
CA PHE A 202 5.80 8.26 4.44
C PHE A 202 6.51 7.77 5.71
N ALA A 203 7.83 7.58 5.61
CA ALA A 203 8.69 7.09 6.68
C ALA A 203 8.54 7.88 7.99
N ASP A 204 8.45 9.21 7.90
CA ASP A 204 8.50 10.09 9.07
C ASP A 204 7.16 10.73 9.43
N ASN A 205 6.21 10.77 8.49
CA ASN A 205 4.95 11.50 8.68
C ASN A 205 3.74 10.59 8.83
N GLU A 206 3.78 9.37 8.29
CA GLU A 206 2.71 8.39 8.49
C GLU A 206 3.02 7.46 9.67
N LYS A 207 1.97 6.82 10.18
CA LYS A 207 2.05 5.98 11.38
C LYS A 207 1.44 4.61 11.11
N PRO A 208 2.13 3.52 11.47
CA PRO A 208 1.49 2.21 11.50
C PRO A 208 0.42 2.21 12.58
N SER A 209 -0.80 1.82 12.22
CA SER A 209 -1.87 1.69 13.20
C SER A 209 -1.56 0.59 14.21
N GLY A 210 -2.14 0.70 15.41
CA GLY A 210 -1.88 -0.23 16.52
C GLY A 210 -0.48 -0.13 17.13
N SER A 211 0.42 0.69 16.57
CA SER A 211 1.74 0.93 17.14
C SER A 211 1.70 1.96 18.28
N PRO A 212 2.66 1.92 19.23
CA PRO A 212 2.76 2.92 20.28
C PRO A 212 2.81 4.35 19.73
N ALA A 213 2.25 5.29 20.48
CA ALA A 213 2.28 6.71 20.12
C ALA A 213 3.73 7.17 19.85
N GLY A 214 3.92 7.92 18.76
CA GLY A 214 5.24 8.37 18.32
C GLY A 214 6.00 7.38 17.42
N THR A 215 5.47 6.18 17.17
CA THR A 215 6.06 5.23 16.22
C THR A 215 5.79 5.71 14.78
N THR A 216 6.85 6.03 14.05
CA THR A 216 6.80 6.30 12.61
C THR A 216 7.09 5.02 11.83
N TYR A 217 6.78 4.99 10.52
CA TYR A 217 7.17 3.86 9.67
C TYR A 217 8.69 3.66 9.60
N ARG A 218 9.50 4.73 9.70
CA ARG A 218 10.96 4.64 9.79
C ARG A 218 11.37 3.81 11.00
N ILE A 219 10.82 4.12 12.18
CA ILE A 219 11.11 3.39 13.42
C ILE A 219 10.63 1.95 13.28
N TYR A 220 9.37 1.79 12.85
CA TYR A 220 8.71 0.49 12.72
C TYR A 220 9.52 -0.49 11.83
N TYR A 221 9.85 -0.08 10.60
CA TYR A 221 10.58 -0.93 9.67
C TYR A 221 12.05 -1.13 10.04
N SER A 222 12.65 -0.18 10.78
CA SER A 222 14.05 -0.31 11.23
C SER A 222 14.24 -1.26 12.41
N GLN A 223 13.25 -1.38 13.30
CA GLN A 223 13.41 -2.05 14.59
C GLN A 223 13.87 -3.51 14.45
N SER A 224 13.20 -4.29 13.59
CA SER A 224 13.53 -5.72 13.44
C SER A 224 14.95 -5.97 12.91
N TYR A 225 15.44 -5.10 12.04
CA TYR A 225 16.81 -5.15 11.53
C TYR A 225 17.82 -4.68 12.57
N SER A 226 17.48 -3.64 13.35
CA SER A 226 18.31 -3.19 14.46
C SER A 226 18.48 -4.29 15.52
N ASP A 227 17.38 -4.92 15.93
CA ASP A 227 17.38 -6.02 16.90
C ASP A 227 18.21 -7.19 16.42
N HIS A 228 18.12 -7.55 15.14
CA HIS A 228 18.93 -8.62 14.60
C HIS A 228 20.40 -8.28 14.55
N TRP A 229 20.73 -7.04 14.17
CA TRP A 229 22.11 -6.61 14.22
C TRP A 229 22.69 -6.80 15.61
N ASP A 230 21.99 -6.29 16.63
CA ASP A 230 22.49 -6.31 18.00
C ASP A 230 22.56 -7.72 18.59
N ASN A 231 21.56 -8.56 18.31
CA ASN A 231 21.43 -9.88 18.95
C ASN A 231 22.09 -11.02 18.16
N VAL A 232 22.35 -10.84 16.86
CA VAL A 232 22.82 -11.94 15.99
C VAL A 232 24.09 -11.59 15.23
N ILE A 233 24.18 -10.40 14.61
CA ILE A 233 25.34 -10.03 13.78
C ILE A 233 26.51 -9.56 14.65
N ALA A 234 26.30 -8.53 15.47
CA ALA A 234 27.34 -7.93 16.29
C ALA A 234 28.05 -8.92 17.22
N PRO A 235 27.37 -9.90 17.86
CA PRO A 235 28.04 -10.92 18.67
C PRO A 235 28.97 -11.84 17.86
N LYS A 236 28.68 -12.10 16.58
CA LYS A 236 29.52 -12.92 15.71
C LYS A 236 30.76 -12.16 15.26
N LEU A 237 30.64 -10.86 14.99
CA LEU A 237 31.77 -10.01 14.61
C LEU A 237 32.79 -9.81 15.75
N LYS A 238 32.39 -10.05 17.00
CA LYS A 238 33.25 -9.94 18.19
C LYS A 238 34.02 -11.22 18.53
N LYS A 239 33.74 -12.34 17.85
CA LYS A 239 34.48 -13.59 18.09
C LYS A 239 35.76 -13.58 17.23
N PRO A 240 36.96 -13.70 17.84
CA PRO A 240 38.22 -13.74 17.12
C PRO A 240 38.35 -14.99 16.25
#